data_AF-A0A8S9HSL0-F1
#
_entry.id   AF-A0A8S9HSL0-F1
#
_cell.length_a   1.000
_cell.length_b   1.000
_cell.length_c   1.000
_cell.angle_alpha   90.00
_cell.angle_beta   90.00
_cell.angle_gamma   90.00
#
_symmetry.space_group_name_H-M   'P 1'
#
loop_
_entity.id
_entity.type
_entity.pdbx_description
1 polymer ?
#
loop_
_entity_poly.entity_id
_entity_poly.type
_entity_poly.pdbx_seq_one_letter_code
_entity_poly.pdbx_strand_id
1 'polypeptide(L)'
;MELGRSEECTSVTDPRNSKCDLALKDFPADFYETKWDLIMVDAPTGYHEEAPGRMSAIYTAGLLARNREDGETDVFVHDVNRPVEDEFSATFLCKGYMREQNGRLRHFTIPSHRARAGRPFCPVDVDRRR
;
A
#
# COMPACT_ATOMS: atom_id res chain seq x y z
N MET A 1 12.76 -7.94 3.17
CA MET A 1 12.05 -8.43 1.96
C MET A 1 12.75 -8.02 0.65
N GLU A 2 13.00 -8.96 -0.26
CA GLU A 2 13.59 -8.72 -1.60
C GLU A 2 12.65 -7.91 -2.52
N LEU A 3 11.33 -8.22 -2.51
CA LEU A 3 10.32 -7.55 -3.33
C LEU A 3 10.26 -6.03 -3.10
N GLY A 4 10.44 -5.58 -1.86
CA GLY A 4 10.48 -4.14 -1.51
C GLY A 4 11.67 -3.37 -2.10
N ARG A 5 12.63 -4.06 -2.73
CA ARG A 5 13.80 -3.49 -3.40
C ARG A 5 13.74 -3.64 -4.92
N SER A 6 12.77 -4.39 -5.44
CA SER A 6 12.58 -4.60 -6.88
C SER A 6 12.00 -3.35 -7.53
N GLU A 7 12.53 -2.97 -8.70
CA GLU A 7 11.97 -1.88 -9.51
C GLU A 7 10.54 -2.17 -9.95
N GLU A 8 10.18 -3.44 -10.16
CA GLU A 8 8.83 -3.84 -10.57
C GLU A 8 7.79 -3.53 -9.49
N CYS A 9 8.17 -3.68 -8.22
CA CYS A 9 7.30 -3.43 -7.07
C CYS A 9 7.49 -2.05 -6.43
N THR A 10 8.44 -1.23 -6.91
CA THR A 10 8.66 0.14 -6.42
C THR A 10 8.40 1.21 -7.48
N SER A 11 8.05 0.81 -8.71
CA SER A 11 7.59 1.72 -9.76
C SER A 11 6.07 1.92 -9.68
N VAL A 12 5.62 3.18 -9.65
CA VAL A 12 4.19 3.50 -9.72
C VAL A 12 3.74 3.46 -11.18
N THR A 13 3.02 2.41 -11.55
CA THR A 13 2.45 2.20 -12.88
C THR A 13 0.94 2.05 -12.79
N ASP A 14 0.23 2.05 -13.93
CA ASP A 14 -1.18 1.70 -13.96
C ASP A 14 -1.37 0.30 -13.30
N PRO A 15 -2.24 0.16 -12.28
CA PRO A 15 -2.45 -1.11 -11.60
C PRO A 15 -2.80 -2.27 -12.54
N ARG A 16 -3.49 -2.00 -13.66
CA ARG A 16 -3.86 -3.00 -14.68
C ARG A 16 -2.63 -3.60 -15.36
N ASN A 17 -1.53 -2.86 -15.42
CA ASN A 17 -0.31 -3.19 -16.16
C ASN A 17 0.92 -3.41 -15.25
N SER A 18 0.74 -3.42 -13.93
CA SER A 18 1.87 -3.58 -13.00
C SER A 18 2.60 -4.90 -13.23
N LYS A 19 3.93 -4.85 -13.21
CA LYS A 19 4.81 -6.02 -13.34
C LYS A 19 5.06 -6.72 -12.01
N CYS A 20 4.75 -6.08 -10.88
CA CYS A 20 4.89 -6.70 -9.58
C CYS A 20 3.88 -7.84 -9.40
N ASP A 21 4.36 -9.01 -8.96
CA ASP A 21 3.51 -10.20 -8.72
C ASP A 21 2.48 -10.00 -7.59
N LEU A 22 2.65 -8.96 -6.76
CA LEU A 22 1.70 -8.59 -5.72
C LEU A 22 0.49 -7.79 -6.25
N ALA A 23 0.55 -7.30 -7.49
CA ALA A 23 -0.55 -6.53 -8.07
C ALA A 23 -1.75 -7.43 -8.38
N LEU A 24 -2.88 -7.19 -7.72
CA LEU A 24 -4.14 -7.83 -8.07
C LEU A 24 -4.71 -7.17 -9.34
N LYS A 25 -5.05 -8.00 -10.32
CA LYS A 25 -5.49 -7.61 -11.66
C LYS A 25 -6.93 -8.07 -11.93
N ASP A 26 -7.46 -7.68 -13.09
CA ASP A 26 -8.76 -8.14 -13.61
C ASP A 26 -9.98 -7.68 -12.81
N PHE A 27 -9.88 -6.54 -12.11
CA PHE A 27 -11.06 -5.88 -11.56
C PHE A 27 -11.86 -5.13 -12.65
N PRO A 28 -13.15 -4.83 -12.42
CA PRO A 28 -13.94 -3.96 -13.30
C PRO A 28 -13.30 -2.57 -13.45
N ALA A 29 -13.57 -1.90 -14.57
CA ALA A 29 -13.02 -0.57 -14.86
C ALA A 29 -13.29 0.45 -13.73
N ASP A 30 -14.52 0.47 -13.23
CA ASP A 30 -14.96 1.34 -12.13
C ASP A 30 -14.10 1.21 -10.88
N PHE A 31 -13.56 0.02 -10.58
CA PHE A 31 -12.69 -0.19 -9.42
C PHE A 31 -11.38 0.60 -9.54
N TYR A 32 -10.80 0.63 -10.74
CA TYR A 32 -9.56 1.36 -11.03
C TYR A 32 -9.78 2.87 -11.21
N GLU A 33 -10.98 3.26 -11.65
CA GLU A 33 -11.34 4.66 -11.93
C GLU A 33 -11.90 5.38 -10.69
N THR A 34 -12.31 4.62 -9.69
CA THR A 34 -12.76 5.15 -8.40
C THR A 34 -11.63 5.95 -7.73
N LYS A 35 -11.95 7.20 -7.37
CA LYS A 35 -11.09 8.02 -6.51
C LYS A 35 -11.31 7.61 -5.05
N TRP A 36 -10.61 6.56 -4.63
CA TRP A 36 -10.72 6.03 -3.28
C TRP A 36 -10.26 7.07 -2.25
N ASP A 37 -11.17 7.54 -1.40
CA ASP A 37 -10.84 8.37 -0.24
C ASP A 37 -10.26 7.52 0.89
N LEU A 38 -10.80 6.31 1.07
CA LEU A 38 -10.38 5.36 2.09
C LEU A 38 -10.36 3.94 1.54
N ILE A 39 -9.34 3.17 1.91
CA ILE A 39 -9.23 1.72 1.65
C ILE A 39 -8.95 1.01 2.98
N MET A 40 -9.75 -0.01 3.31
CA MET A 40 -9.56 -0.88 4.48
C MET A 40 -9.11 -2.28 4.04
N VAL A 41 -7.97 -2.74 4.53
CA VAL A 41 -7.41 -4.07 4.24
C VAL A 41 -7.61 -4.98 5.47
N ASP A 42 -8.67 -5.80 5.43
CA ASP A 42 -9.16 -6.55 6.59
C ASP A 42 -9.68 -7.98 6.27
N ALA A 43 -9.21 -8.61 5.19
CA ALA A 43 -9.64 -9.96 4.79
C ALA A 43 -8.46 -10.72 4.15
N PRO A 44 -8.42 -12.07 4.14
CA PRO A 44 -9.50 -13.01 4.51
C PRO A 44 -9.63 -13.25 6.02
N THR A 45 -10.74 -13.89 6.41
CA THR A 45 -10.97 -14.38 7.78
C THR A 45 -10.06 -15.59 8.09
N GLY A 46 -9.27 -15.51 9.15
CA GLY A 46 -8.46 -16.62 9.65
C GLY A 46 -7.18 -16.15 10.33
N TYR A 47 -7.03 -16.43 11.63
CA TYR A 47 -5.81 -16.16 12.39
C TYR A 47 -5.08 -17.49 12.69
N HIS A 48 -4.44 -18.06 11.67
CA HIS A 48 -3.58 -19.25 11.77
C HIS A 48 -2.43 -19.15 10.76
N GLU A 49 -1.36 -19.92 10.97
CA GLU A 49 -0.13 -19.83 10.17
C GLU A 49 -0.35 -20.17 8.69
N GLU A 50 -1.30 -21.07 8.38
CA GLU A 50 -1.63 -21.43 6.99
C GLU A 50 -2.66 -20.49 6.33
N ALA A 51 -3.22 -19.52 7.07
CA ALA A 51 -4.22 -18.60 6.51
C ALA A 51 -3.58 -17.69 5.45
N PRO A 52 -4.27 -17.42 4.32
CA PRO A 52 -3.73 -16.55 3.29
C PRO A 52 -3.40 -15.16 3.86
N GLY A 53 -2.19 -14.69 3.61
CA GLY A 53 -1.75 -13.35 4.03
C GLY A 53 -2.36 -12.23 3.19
N ARG A 54 -2.16 -10.99 3.63
CA ARG A 54 -2.75 -9.78 2.99
C ARG A 54 -1.80 -9.02 2.07
N MET A 55 -0.68 -9.65 1.70
CA MET A 55 0.44 -9.04 0.96
C MET A 55 -0.01 -8.33 -0.33
N SER A 56 -0.72 -9.04 -1.21
CA SER A 56 -1.19 -8.49 -2.49
C SER A 56 -2.26 -7.42 -2.31
N ALA A 57 -3.12 -7.55 -1.29
CA ALA A 57 -4.14 -6.55 -0.97
C ALA A 57 -3.50 -5.25 -0.44
N ILE A 58 -2.53 -5.35 0.47
CA ILE A 58 -1.74 -4.22 0.98
C ILE A 58 -1.04 -3.51 -0.19
N TYR A 59 -0.32 -4.25 -1.03
CA TYR A 59 0.38 -3.68 -2.19
C TYR A 59 -0.60 -2.98 -3.14
N THR A 60 -1.69 -3.64 -3.51
CA THR A 60 -2.67 -3.11 -4.47
C THR A 60 -3.37 -1.87 -3.92
N ALA A 61 -3.74 -1.84 -2.63
CA ALA A 61 -4.29 -0.66 -1.99
C ALA A 61 -3.32 0.54 -2.09
N GLY A 62 -2.05 0.31 -1.81
CA GLY A 62 -1.00 1.32 -1.96
C GLY A 62 -0.80 1.78 -3.40
N LEU A 63 -0.91 0.88 -4.38
CA LEU A 63 -0.75 1.22 -5.79
C LEU A 63 -1.94 2.02 -6.34
N LEU A 64 -3.17 1.68 -5.92
CA LEU A 64 -4.39 2.44 -6.24
C LEU A 64 -4.32 3.85 -5.65
N ALA A 65 -4.00 3.97 -4.37
CA ALA A 65 -3.85 5.25 -3.68
C ALA A 65 -2.85 6.18 -4.41
N ARG A 66 -1.69 5.65 -4.81
CA ARG A 66 -0.69 6.41 -5.56
C ARG A 66 -1.14 6.80 -6.97
N ASN A 67 -2.03 6.02 -7.58
CA ASN A 67 -2.59 6.28 -8.92
C ASN A 67 -3.82 7.19 -8.90
N ARG A 68 -4.31 7.61 -7.72
CA ARG A 68 -5.32 8.66 -7.62
C ARG A 68 -4.88 9.89 -8.42
N GLU A 69 -5.79 10.54 -9.12
CA GLU A 69 -5.48 11.70 -9.98
C GLU A 69 -4.84 12.84 -9.17
N ASP A 70 -5.43 13.17 -8.03
CA ASP A 70 -5.02 14.23 -7.13
C ASP A 70 -5.33 13.89 -5.66
N GLY A 71 -4.84 14.71 -4.72
CA GLY A 71 -5.10 14.52 -3.30
C GLY A 71 -4.37 13.31 -2.69
N GLU A 72 -5.00 12.71 -1.68
CA GLU A 72 -4.46 11.62 -0.87
C GLU A 72 -5.56 10.57 -0.63
N THR A 73 -5.14 9.35 -0.28
CA THR A 73 -6.03 8.25 0.11
C THR A 73 -5.59 7.72 1.46
N ASP A 74 -6.54 7.56 2.38
CA ASP A 74 -6.30 6.89 3.65
C ASP A 74 -6.34 5.38 3.48
N VAL A 75 -5.30 4.69 3.94
CA VAL A 75 -5.22 3.23 3.90
C VAL A 75 -5.11 2.70 5.32
N PHE A 76 -6.04 1.84 5.69
CA PHE A 76 -6.06 1.16 6.97
C PHE A 76 -5.70 -0.31 6.77
N VAL A 77 -4.77 -0.82 7.58
CA VAL A 77 -4.36 -2.23 7.55
C VAL A 77 -4.55 -2.82 8.93
N HIS A 78 -5.34 -3.89 9.02
CA HIS A 78 -5.58 -4.63 10.25
C HIS A 78 -4.62 -5.83 10.41
N ASP A 79 -4.60 -6.46 11.59
CA ASP A 79 -3.72 -7.58 11.96
C ASP A 79 -2.21 -7.31 11.81
N VAL A 80 -1.76 -6.07 11.98
CA VAL A 80 -0.33 -5.67 11.83
C VAL A 80 0.58 -6.19 12.95
N ASN A 81 0.03 -6.95 13.90
CA ASN A 81 0.80 -7.72 14.87
C ASN A 81 1.34 -9.04 14.29
N ARG A 82 0.93 -9.43 13.07
CA ARG A 82 1.52 -10.53 12.31
C ARG A 82 2.76 -10.02 11.57
N PRO A 83 3.90 -10.74 11.58
CA PRO A 83 5.14 -10.26 10.96
C PRO A 83 5.03 -9.93 9.46
N VAL A 84 4.23 -10.70 8.71
CA VAL A 84 4.05 -10.49 7.27
C VAL A 84 3.29 -9.19 7.01
N GLU A 85 2.13 -8.99 7.63
CA GLU A 85 1.35 -7.75 7.52
C GLU A 85 2.13 -6.55 8.05
N ASP A 86 2.91 -6.71 9.12
CA ASP A 86 3.82 -5.70 9.65
C ASP A 86 4.82 -5.24 8.59
N GLU A 87 5.61 -6.18 8.05
CA GLU A 87 6.68 -5.88 7.08
C GLU A 87 6.11 -5.34 5.76
N PHE A 88 5.05 -5.95 5.22
CA PHE A 88 4.46 -5.54 3.95
C PHE A 88 3.78 -4.18 4.04
N SER A 89 3.05 -3.88 5.12
CA SER A 89 2.43 -2.57 5.28
C SER A 89 3.48 -1.46 5.42
N ALA A 90 4.51 -1.67 6.24
CA ALA A 90 5.59 -0.70 6.40
C ALA A 90 6.42 -0.49 5.12
N THR A 91 6.57 -1.53 4.30
CA THR A 91 7.33 -1.50 3.04
C THR A 91 6.54 -0.84 1.92
N PHE A 92 5.33 -1.31 1.62
CA PHE A 92 4.59 -0.90 0.42
C PHE A 92 3.62 0.26 0.63
N LEU A 93 3.17 0.50 1.86
CA LEU A 93 2.47 1.75 2.21
C LEU A 93 3.45 2.81 2.74
N CYS A 94 4.72 2.45 2.90
CA CYS A 94 5.82 3.26 3.40
C CYS A 94 5.63 3.72 4.84
N LYS A 95 6.56 3.34 5.72
CA LYS A 95 6.57 3.78 7.12
C LYS A 95 6.47 5.31 7.27
N GLY A 96 7.10 6.08 6.38
CA GLY A 96 7.03 7.55 6.40
C GLY A 96 5.67 8.15 6.02
N TYR A 97 4.71 7.35 5.54
CA TYR A 97 3.32 7.74 5.34
C TYR A 97 2.39 7.24 6.45
N MET A 98 2.91 6.50 7.43
CA MET A 98 2.13 6.05 8.59
C MET A 98 1.78 7.26 9.47
N ARG A 99 0.50 7.42 9.78
CA ARG A 99 0.00 8.46 10.69
C ARG A 99 -0.02 7.98 12.12
N GLU A 100 -0.59 6.81 12.33
CA GLU A 100 -0.72 6.20 13.64
C GLU A 100 -0.88 4.68 13.55
N GLN A 101 -0.65 4.04 14.70
CA GLN A 101 -1.00 2.64 14.93
C GLN A 101 -1.76 2.56 16.26
N ASN A 102 -2.97 2.01 16.23
CA ASN A 102 -3.77 1.74 17.41
C ASN A 102 -3.98 0.23 17.56
N GLY A 103 -3.28 -0.38 18.51
CA GLY A 103 -3.29 -1.82 18.68
C GLY A 103 -2.83 -2.56 17.42
N ARG A 104 -3.76 -3.28 16.79
CA ARG A 104 -3.53 -4.11 15.58
C ARG A 104 -3.86 -3.39 14.26
N LEU A 105 -4.29 -2.13 14.32
CA LEU A 105 -4.69 -1.34 13.17
C LEU A 105 -3.64 -0.26 12.90
N ARG A 106 -3.19 -0.15 11.65
CA ARG A 106 -2.38 0.98 11.15
C ARG A 106 -3.16 1.85 10.20
N HIS A 107 -2.88 3.14 10.28
CA HIS A 107 -3.37 4.16 9.37
C HIS A 107 -2.21 4.79 8.60
N PHE A 108 -2.35 4.85 7.28
CA PHE A 108 -1.43 5.53 6.37
C PHE A 108 -2.20 6.57 5.57
N THR A 109 -1.56 7.70 5.28
CA THR A 109 -2.07 8.67 4.29
C THR A 109 -1.14 8.67 3.09
N ILE A 110 -1.61 8.12 1.97
CA ILE A 110 -0.80 7.93 0.78
C ILE A 110 -1.13 9.02 -0.23
N PRO A 111 -0.15 9.86 -0.61
CA PRO A 111 -0.39 10.93 -1.57
C PRO A 111 -0.44 10.40 -3.00
N SER A 112 -1.19 11.09 -3.85
CA SER A 112 -1.14 10.87 -5.29
C SER A 112 0.28 11.10 -5.84
N HIS A 113 0.75 10.16 -6.66
CA HIS A 113 1.96 10.30 -7.47
C HIS A 113 1.68 10.95 -8.82
N ARG A 114 0.41 11.02 -9.26
CA ARG A 114 0.01 11.73 -10.47
C ARG A 114 0.00 13.25 -10.27
N ALA A 115 -0.31 13.72 -9.06
CA ALA A 115 -0.30 15.14 -8.70
C ALA A 115 1.09 15.80 -8.75
N ARG A 116 2.18 15.02 -8.63
CA ARG A 116 3.55 15.55 -8.65
C ARG A 116 4.52 14.55 -9.28
N ALA A 117 4.96 14.85 -10.50
CA ALA A 117 5.99 14.09 -11.18
C ALA A 117 7.29 14.00 -10.36
N GLY A 118 7.94 12.83 -10.41
CA GLY A 118 9.21 12.58 -9.71
C GLY A 118 9.08 12.35 -8.20
N ARG A 119 7.86 12.15 -7.66
CA ARG A 119 7.68 11.72 -6.27
C ARG A 119 8.30 10.32 -6.07
N PRO A 120 9.22 10.12 -5.12
CA PRO A 120 9.78 8.80 -4.81
C PRO A 120 8.71 7.87 -4.23
N PHE A 121 8.84 6.56 -4.42
CA PHE A 121 7.86 5.56 -3.97
C PHE A 121 7.50 5.66 -2.48
N CYS A 122 8.55 5.86 -1.66
CA CYS A 122 8.44 6.22 -0.25
C CYS A 122 9.06 7.60 -0.03
N PRO A 123 8.58 8.38 0.95
CA PRO A 123 9.19 9.65 1.28
C PRO A 123 10.59 9.40 1.83
N VAL A 124 11.49 10.36 1.64
CA VAL A 124 12.80 10.33 2.29
C VAL A 124 12.60 10.44 3.80
N ASP A 125 13.26 9.59 4.59
CA ASP A 125 13.19 9.66 6.05
C ASP A 125 13.69 11.03 6.53
N VAL A 126 12.75 11.88 6.95
CA VAL A 126 13.05 13.24 7.46
C VAL A 126 13.62 13.16 8.89
N ASP A 127 13.48 12.03 9.57
CA ASP A 127 13.88 11.82 10.96
C ASP A 127 15.40 11.69 11.18
N ARG A 128 16.21 11.62 10.11
CA ARG A 128 17.68 11.63 10.21
C ARG A 128 18.29 13.05 10.27
N ARG A 129 17.47 14.10 10.41
CA ARG A 129 17.92 15.50 10.52
C ARG A 129 17.45 16.20 11.81
N ARG A 130 17.25 15.44 12.89
CA ARG A 130 17.09 15.99 14.25
C ARG A 130 18.01 15.28 15.22
#